data_AF-A0A426CIK9-F1
#
_entry.id   AF-A0A426CIK9-F1
#
_cell.length_a   1.000
_cell.length_b   1.000
_cell.length_c   1.000
_cell.angle_alpha   90.00
_cell.angle_beta   90.00
_cell.angle_gamma   90.00
#
_symmetry.space_group_name_H-M   'P 1'
#
loop_
_entity.id
_entity.type
_entity.pdbx_description
1 polymer ?
#
loop_
_entity_poly.entity_id
_entity_poly.type
_entity_poly.pdbx_seq_one_letter_code
_entity_poly.pdbx_strand_id
1 'polypeptide(L)'
;MSAPPSHSDPTSDDSHNHSSGAHTHHHHEHEEFSLPLFILTIALTLGGLFAGLWFFFPSIWDAQLAAPLWKGVAAFLGISLLNCFVEYFFHRYVLHKPALPLLRYFYRQHTLHHGLTRIARRRTHDGTGVLFIENKYPIVELEQHEASFFPWYSFAIFAAIMTPVLVVLHMLLPSFPWFAAGFVALASSLTLYEVLHAINHWPFERWEPLVRHPRWSRFWMPVYGFHLRHHAVTDCNESISGFFGLPLADWTFRTCVIPQTVYAQGEDWQPGKFESPRPVGFIRWLDAIADRAVQRRRRRERVQAAAKPSMAKSPDFSHGEELANWITHGIGLGLSIVGLTLLIIFASLRGDAWHVTSFTVFGLTLLLLYTASTFYHAWRTGGRGKALLMRMDHAAIFLLIAGTYTPFLLTSLRGPWGWSLFGVVWGLCVGGAVFQFFFGGWFRRASTIAYLILGWLIVLAIKPMLDAVPGGGLWLLLAGGLCYTGGLIFYFWRQLRYHHAVWHTCVLGGSTCHFLAVLLFLLPKGG
;
A
#
# COMPACT_ATOMS: atom_id res chain seq x y z
N MET A 1 72.41 -10.08 -58.02
CA MET A 1 72.15 -11.51 -58.29
C MET A 1 71.79 -12.18 -56.98
N SER A 2 70.55 -12.69 -56.91
CA SER A 2 70.13 -13.94 -56.21
C SER A 2 70.14 -14.03 -54.66
N ALA A 3 68.93 -14.17 -54.07
CA ALA A 3 68.62 -14.82 -52.77
C ALA A 3 68.85 -16.36 -52.86
N PRO A 4 68.58 -17.27 -51.87
CA PRO A 4 67.73 -17.26 -50.62
C PRO A 4 68.39 -18.09 -49.45
N PRO A 5 67.73 -18.88 -48.53
CA PRO A 5 66.34 -19.00 -47.97
C PRO A 5 66.28 -19.06 -46.39
N SER A 6 65.21 -18.60 -45.71
CA SER A 6 64.04 -19.30 -45.07
C SER A 6 64.27 -20.48 -44.10
N HIS A 7 63.71 -20.38 -42.88
CA HIS A 7 63.18 -21.52 -42.12
C HIS A 7 62.00 -21.12 -41.21
N SER A 8 60.92 -21.88 -41.31
CA SER A 8 59.65 -21.80 -40.58
C SER A 8 59.19 -23.21 -40.16
N ASP A 9 58.45 -23.27 -39.05
CA ASP A 9 57.48 -24.30 -38.58
C ASP A 9 57.97 -25.67 -38.01
N PRO A 10 57.25 -26.35 -37.06
CA PRO A 10 55.79 -26.66 -37.16
C PRO A 10 54.88 -26.89 -35.90
N THR A 11 53.56 -26.71 -36.13
CA THR A 11 52.33 -27.52 -35.81
C THR A 11 51.74 -27.74 -34.40
N SER A 12 50.44 -27.39 -34.26
CA SER A 12 49.27 -28.27 -33.94
C SER A 12 48.02 -27.36 -33.83
N ASP A 13 47.16 -27.23 -34.85
CA ASP A 13 46.07 -28.09 -35.34
C ASP A 13 45.02 -28.48 -34.29
N ASP A 14 43.84 -27.83 -34.36
CA ASP A 14 42.53 -28.47 -34.20
C ASP A 14 41.42 -27.47 -34.59
N SER A 15 41.03 -27.57 -35.85
CA SER A 15 39.79 -27.02 -36.40
C SER A 15 38.63 -27.96 -36.14
N HIS A 16 37.61 -27.54 -35.39
CA HIS A 16 36.27 -28.11 -35.54
C HIS A 16 35.15 -27.12 -35.25
N ASN A 17 34.35 -26.92 -36.31
CA ASN A 17 32.91 -26.74 -36.32
C ASN A 17 32.33 -25.34 -36.07
N HIS A 18 32.37 -24.52 -37.14
CA HIS A 18 31.32 -23.57 -37.44
C HIS A 18 30.03 -24.34 -37.79
N SER A 19 29.18 -24.58 -36.79
CA SER A 19 27.75 -24.76 -37.04
C SER A 19 27.07 -23.39 -36.92
N SER A 20 26.60 -22.94 -38.07
CA SER A 20 25.58 -21.90 -38.26
C SER A 20 24.33 -22.28 -37.45
N GLY A 21 24.34 -21.96 -36.16
CA GLY A 21 23.14 -21.81 -35.37
C GLY A 21 22.56 -20.43 -35.68
N ALA A 22 21.63 -20.39 -36.63
CA ALA A 22 20.71 -19.27 -36.75
C ALA A 22 19.91 -19.19 -35.45
N HIS A 23 20.49 -18.55 -34.43
CA HIS A 23 19.69 -17.93 -33.38
C HIS A 23 18.97 -16.78 -34.08
N THR A 24 17.79 -17.11 -34.62
CA THR A 24 16.71 -16.15 -34.72
C THR A 24 16.57 -15.56 -33.32
N HIS A 25 17.26 -14.44 -33.08
CA HIS A 25 16.78 -13.46 -32.14
C HIS A 25 15.36 -13.18 -32.63
N HIS A 26 14.38 -13.82 -31.99
CA HIS A 26 13.06 -13.26 -31.93
C HIS A 26 13.28 -11.89 -31.31
N HIS A 27 13.46 -10.89 -32.17
CA HIS A 27 12.95 -9.57 -31.91
C HIS A 27 11.47 -9.82 -31.58
N HIS A 28 11.18 -10.05 -30.31
CA HIS A 28 9.90 -9.60 -29.80
C HIS A 28 9.91 -8.12 -30.16
N GLU A 29 9.13 -7.76 -31.18
CA GLU A 29 8.67 -6.40 -31.38
C GLU A 29 7.95 -6.05 -30.08
N HIS A 30 8.71 -5.54 -29.12
CA HIS A 30 8.22 -5.17 -27.82
C HIS A 30 7.34 -3.95 -28.07
N GLU A 31 6.02 -4.11 -27.87
CA GLU A 31 5.04 -3.05 -28.11
C GLU A 31 5.46 -1.79 -27.36
N GLU A 32 5.77 -0.73 -28.11
CA GLU A 32 5.98 0.60 -27.54
C GLU A 32 4.70 1.01 -26.80
N PHE A 33 4.86 1.54 -25.58
CA PHE A 33 3.73 2.02 -24.80
C PHE A 33 2.91 3.04 -25.62
N SER A 34 1.60 2.80 -25.69
CA SER A 34 0.66 3.64 -26.40
C SER A 34 -0.24 4.37 -25.40
N LEU A 35 -0.11 5.70 -25.34
CA LEU A 35 -1.00 6.55 -24.53
C LEU A 35 -2.49 6.31 -24.87
N PRO A 36 -2.89 6.18 -26.15
CA PRO A 36 -4.25 5.74 -26.51
C PRO A 36 -4.65 4.40 -25.89
N LEU A 37 -3.76 3.40 -25.91
CA LEU A 37 -4.02 2.09 -25.33
C LEU A 37 -4.21 2.18 -23.80
N PHE A 38 -3.39 2.97 -23.12
CA PHE A 38 -3.54 3.22 -21.69
C PHE A 38 -4.89 3.85 -21.36
N ILE A 39 -5.28 4.92 -22.07
CA ILE A 39 -6.57 5.58 -21.89
C ILE A 39 -7.72 4.59 -22.14
N LEU A 40 -7.62 3.75 -23.16
CA LEU A 40 -8.58 2.69 -23.43
C LEU A 40 -8.66 1.69 -22.27
N THR A 41 -7.53 1.25 -21.71
CA THR A 41 -7.50 0.35 -20.55
C THR A 41 -8.18 0.99 -19.33
N ILE A 42 -7.92 2.28 -19.06
CA ILE A 42 -8.60 3.03 -17.99
C ILE A 42 -10.11 3.03 -18.21
N ALA A 43 -10.56 3.35 -19.44
CA ALA A 43 -11.97 3.41 -19.78
C ALA A 43 -12.67 2.04 -19.64
N LEU A 44 -12.05 0.97 -20.15
CA LEU A 44 -12.57 -0.40 -20.02
C LEU A 44 -12.65 -0.85 -18.57
N THR A 45 -11.63 -0.56 -17.77
CA THR A 45 -11.60 -0.91 -16.35
C THR A 45 -12.65 -0.11 -15.57
N LEU A 46 -12.84 1.18 -15.88
CA LEU A 46 -13.90 2.00 -15.29
C LEU A 46 -15.29 1.46 -15.63
N GLY A 47 -15.49 1.06 -16.89
CA GLY A 47 -16.70 0.37 -17.33
C GLY A 47 -16.94 -0.93 -16.57
N GLY A 48 -15.89 -1.73 -16.34
CA GLY A 48 -15.95 -2.95 -15.54
C GLY A 48 -16.31 -2.69 -14.06
N LEU A 49 -15.75 -1.64 -13.45
CA LEU A 49 -16.11 -1.24 -12.08
C LEU A 49 -17.58 -0.81 -11.98
N PHE A 50 -18.09 -0.05 -12.96
CA PHE A 50 -19.49 0.33 -13.02
C PHE A 50 -20.42 -0.85 -13.27
N ALA A 51 -20.06 -1.76 -14.18
CA ALA A 51 -20.81 -2.99 -14.41
C ALA A 51 -20.85 -3.86 -13.14
N GLY A 52 -19.73 -3.95 -12.41
CA GLY A 52 -19.67 -4.63 -11.12
C GLY A 52 -20.57 -3.97 -10.07
N LEU A 53 -20.55 -2.63 -9.97
CA LEU A 53 -21.42 -1.91 -9.04
C LEU A 53 -22.89 -2.11 -9.39
N TRP A 54 -23.25 -2.02 -10.66
CA TRP A 54 -24.60 -2.26 -11.17
C TRP A 54 -25.07 -3.71 -10.91
N PHE A 55 -24.24 -4.71 -11.21
CA PHE A 55 -24.60 -6.11 -11.10
C PHE A 55 -24.67 -6.61 -9.66
N PHE A 56 -23.65 -6.31 -8.84
CA PHE A 56 -23.56 -6.82 -7.47
C PHE A 56 -24.27 -5.92 -6.45
N PHE A 57 -24.44 -4.63 -6.75
CA PHE A 57 -25.01 -3.64 -5.82
C PHE A 57 -26.01 -2.70 -6.51
N PRO A 58 -27.10 -3.22 -7.09
CA PRO A 58 -28.04 -2.43 -7.89
C PRO A 58 -28.63 -1.25 -7.13
N SER A 59 -28.93 -1.40 -5.84
CA SER A 59 -29.45 -0.30 -5.00
C SER A 59 -28.44 0.84 -4.82
N ILE A 60 -27.15 0.53 -4.72
CA ILE A 60 -26.08 1.53 -4.62
C ILE A 60 -25.92 2.24 -5.97
N TRP A 61 -25.99 1.48 -7.07
CA TRP A 61 -25.93 2.00 -8.43
C TRP A 61 -27.07 2.97 -8.72
N ASP A 62 -28.31 2.59 -8.41
CA ASP A 62 -29.49 3.44 -8.60
C ASP A 62 -29.38 4.74 -7.79
N ALA A 63 -28.84 4.67 -6.58
CA ALA A 63 -28.55 5.85 -5.77
C ALA A 63 -27.48 6.77 -6.41
N GLN A 64 -26.53 6.23 -7.17
CA GLN A 64 -25.57 7.06 -7.92
C GLN A 64 -26.28 7.87 -9.02
N LEU A 65 -27.19 7.23 -9.75
CA LEU A 65 -27.91 7.85 -10.87
C LEU A 65 -28.99 8.83 -10.41
N ALA A 66 -29.63 8.56 -9.27
CA ALA A 66 -30.66 9.44 -8.70
C ALA A 66 -30.09 10.73 -8.08
N ALA A 67 -28.78 10.80 -7.84
CA ALA A 67 -28.17 11.95 -7.20
C ALA A 67 -28.19 13.19 -8.14
N PRO A 68 -28.54 14.39 -7.64
CA PRO A 68 -28.46 15.62 -8.41
C PRO A 68 -27.05 15.88 -8.96
N LEU A 69 -26.96 16.41 -10.18
CA LEU A 69 -25.69 16.65 -10.88
C LEU A 69 -24.69 17.45 -10.03
N TRP A 70 -25.14 18.47 -9.29
CA TRP A 70 -24.26 19.27 -8.44
C TRP A 70 -23.57 18.46 -7.34
N LYS A 71 -24.23 17.41 -6.81
CA LYS A 71 -23.61 16.48 -5.85
C LYS A 71 -22.58 15.61 -6.52
N GLY A 72 -22.84 15.20 -7.75
CA GLY A 72 -21.85 14.52 -8.59
C GLY A 72 -20.61 15.37 -8.82
N VAL A 73 -20.78 16.63 -9.22
CA VAL A 73 -19.69 17.58 -9.42
C VAL A 73 -18.94 17.84 -8.11
N ALA A 74 -19.64 18.09 -7.00
CA ALA A 74 -19.02 18.33 -5.71
C ALA A 74 -18.22 17.11 -5.22
N ALA A 75 -18.78 15.90 -5.35
CA ALA A 75 -18.08 14.66 -5.01
C ALA A 75 -16.84 14.45 -5.89
N PHE A 76 -16.95 14.68 -7.19
CA PHE A 76 -15.84 14.56 -8.14
C PHE A 76 -14.71 15.54 -7.80
N LEU A 77 -15.03 16.82 -7.55
CA LEU A 77 -14.04 17.82 -7.16
C LEU A 77 -13.41 17.49 -5.81
N GLY A 78 -14.20 17.03 -4.83
CA GLY A 78 -13.69 16.62 -3.52
C GLY A 78 -12.71 15.44 -3.60
N ILE A 79 -13.03 14.42 -4.40
CA ILE A 79 -12.13 13.26 -4.60
C ILE A 79 -10.92 13.65 -5.44
N SER A 80 -11.07 14.48 -6.48
CA SER A 80 -9.93 15.00 -7.26
C SER A 80 -8.98 15.81 -6.38
N LEU A 81 -9.50 16.59 -5.43
CA LEU A 81 -8.68 17.29 -4.44
C LEU A 81 -7.94 16.31 -3.54
N LEU A 82 -8.62 15.29 -3.02
CA LEU A 82 -7.97 14.23 -2.25
C LEU A 82 -6.85 13.54 -3.04
N ASN A 83 -7.11 13.20 -4.31
CA ASN A 83 -6.15 12.56 -5.20
C ASN A 83 -4.90 13.42 -5.41
N CYS A 84 -5.04 14.75 -5.54
CA CYS A 84 -3.90 15.67 -5.63
C CYS A 84 -2.94 15.54 -4.43
N PHE A 85 -3.47 15.43 -3.21
CA PHE A 85 -2.63 15.22 -2.03
C PHE A 85 -2.09 13.80 -1.96
N VAL A 86 -2.87 12.78 -2.33
CA VAL A 86 -2.41 11.38 -2.38
C VAL A 86 -1.24 11.23 -3.36
N GLU A 87 -1.32 11.84 -4.54
CA GLU A 87 -0.26 11.88 -5.54
C GLU A 87 1.02 12.47 -4.96
N TYR A 88 0.94 13.62 -4.28
CA TYR A 88 2.08 14.25 -3.62
C TYR A 88 2.78 13.31 -2.63
N PHE A 89 2.03 12.65 -1.75
CA PHE A 89 2.60 11.71 -0.79
C PHE A 89 3.15 10.45 -1.45
N PHE A 90 2.46 9.96 -2.48
CA PHE A 90 2.88 8.81 -3.26
C PHE A 90 4.22 9.10 -3.97
N HIS A 91 4.32 10.20 -4.69
CA HIS A 91 5.54 10.57 -5.39
C HIS A 91 6.71 10.75 -4.42
N ARG A 92 6.54 11.55 -3.36
CA ARG A 92 7.60 11.85 -2.40
C ARG A 92 8.07 10.65 -1.57
N TYR A 93 7.14 9.83 -1.05
CA TYR A 93 7.47 8.78 -0.07
C TYR A 93 7.34 7.36 -0.59
N VAL A 94 6.78 7.15 -1.78
CA VAL A 94 6.78 5.84 -2.44
C VAL A 94 7.81 5.82 -3.54
N LEU A 95 7.80 6.83 -4.43
CA LEU A 95 8.68 6.86 -5.60
C LEU A 95 10.09 7.37 -5.29
N HIS A 96 10.26 8.35 -4.39
CA HIS A 96 11.57 8.93 -4.06
C HIS A 96 12.21 8.41 -2.80
N LYS A 97 11.43 8.23 -1.73
CA LYS A 97 11.93 7.77 -0.43
C LYS A 97 11.27 6.46 -0.03
N PRO A 98 11.73 5.28 -0.53
CA PRO A 98 11.06 4.00 -0.32
C PRO A 98 11.21 3.53 1.12
N ALA A 99 10.47 4.16 2.03
CA ALA A 99 10.45 3.84 3.45
C ALA A 99 9.91 2.42 3.67
N LEU A 100 9.00 1.98 2.80
CA LEU A 100 8.39 0.66 2.79
C LEU A 100 9.13 -0.28 1.81
N PRO A 101 9.75 -1.38 2.27
CA PRO A 101 10.49 -2.32 1.41
C PRO A 101 9.66 -2.91 0.26
N LEU A 102 8.37 -3.16 0.50
CA LEU A 102 7.40 -3.66 -0.48
C LEU A 102 7.32 -2.78 -1.73
N LEU A 103 7.48 -1.47 -1.56
CA LEU A 103 7.31 -0.50 -2.65
C LEU A 103 8.65 -0.15 -3.33
N ARG A 104 9.71 -0.94 -3.05
CA ARG A 104 11.03 -0.71 -3.65
C ARG A 104 11.02 -0.89 -5.16
N TYR A 105 10.11 -1.71 -5.69
CA TYR A 105 9.91 -1.82 -7.14
C TYR A 105 9.60 -0.45 -7.74
N PHE A 106 8.60 0.26 -7.20
CA PHE A 106 8.23 1.61 -7.66
C PHE A 106 9.37 2.61 -7.57
N TYR A 107 10.15 2.60 -6.47
CA TYR A 107 11.34 3.44 -6.38
C TYR A 107 12.40 3.14 -7.45
N ARG A 108 12.65 1.84 -7.73
CA ARG A 108 13.62 1.44 -8.76
C ARG A 108 13.15 1.86 -10.14
N GLN A 109 11.88 1.61 -10.47
CA GLN A 109 11.25 2.06 -11.70
C GLN A 109 11.35 3.57 -11.82
N HIS A 110 10.99 4.32 -10.76
CA HIS A 110 11.10 5.77 -10.79
C HIS A 110 12.55 6.27 -10.94
N THR A 111 13.53 5.55 -10.41
CA THR A 111 14.95 5.90 -10.61
C THR A 111 15.37 5.70 -12.07
N LEU A 112 14.88 4.66 -12.74
CA LEU A 112 15.09 4.46 -14.19
C LEU A 112 14.42 5.57 -14.99
N HIS A 113 13.23 5.98 -14.56
CA HIS A 113 12.50 7.11 -15.12
C HIS A 113 13.27 8.44 -15.01
N HIS A 114 13.95 8.73 -13.88
CA HIS A 114 14.88 9.87 -13.76
C HIS A 114 16.08 9.78 -14.72
N GLY A 115 16.35 8.60 -15.28
CA GLY A 115 17.32 8.40 -16.35
C GLY A 115 16.86 8.91 -17.71
N LEU A 116 15.54 8.99 -17.96
CA LEU A 116 14.96 9.44 -19.23
C LEU A 116 15.27 10.92 -19.51
N THR A 117 15.20 11.76 -18.48
CA THR A 117 15.51 13.18 -18.56
C THR A 117 16.46 13.54 -17.43
N ARG A 118 17.69 13.04 -17.56
CA ARG A 118 18.68 13.20 -16.52
C ARG A 118 19.18 14.64 -16.47
N ILE A 119 18.96 15.32 -15.35
CA ILE A 119 19.53 16.64 -15.07
C ILE A 119 20.57 16.54 -13.95
N ALA A 120 21.83 16.85 -14.25
CA ALA A 120 22.92 16.75 -13.29
C ALA A 120 24.01 17.80 -13.49
N ARG A 121 24.73 18.13 -12.42
CA ARG A 121 25.98 18.91 -12.51
C ARG A 121 27.13 18.01 -12.93
N ARG A 122 27.91 18.42 -13.93
CA ARG A 122 29.09 17.71 -14.43
C ARG A 122 30.30 18.62 -14.48
N ARG A 123 31.48 18.02 -14.35
CA ARG A 123 32.76 18.69 -14.63
C ARG A 123 33.10 18.51 -16.10
N THR A 124 33.65 19.54 -16.71
CA THR A 124 34.15 19.51 -18.07
C THR A 124 35.23 18.44 -18.27
N HIS A 125 35.24 17.82 -19.46
CA HIS A 125 36.13 16.70 -19.80
C HIS A 125 37.59 17.14 -20.01
N ASP A 126 37.80 18.43 -20.29
CA ASP A 126 39.11 19.08 -20.43
C ASP A 126 39.87 19.25 -19.10
N GLY A 127 39.29 18.83 -17.97
CA GLY A 127 39.91 18.94 -16.65
C GLY A 127 39.96 20.36 -16.08
N THR A 128 39.34 21.35 -16.74
CA THR A 128 39.31 22.75 -16.27
C THR A 128 38.49 22.93 -14.99
N GLY A 129 37.71 21.92 -14.61
CA GLY A 129 36.97 21.88 -13.35
C GLY A 129 35.70 22.73 -13.34
N VAL A 130 35.35 23.35 -14.47
CA VAL A 130 34.13 24.14 -14.64
C VAL A 130 32.91 23.21 -14.53
N LEU A 131 31.92 23.64 -13.75
CA LEU A 131 30.68 22.92 -13.56
C LEU A 131 29.66 23.36 -14.61
N PHE A 132 29.10 22.41 -15.35
CA PHE A 132 28.03 22.64 -16.32
C PHE A 132 26.82 21.73 -16.06
N ILE A 133 25.69 22.06 -16.68
CA ILE A 133 24.43 21.31 -16.60
C ILE A 133 24.39 20.25 -17.72
N GLU A 134 24.28 18.99 -17.32
CA GLU A 134 23.91 17.87 -18.19
C GLU A 134 22.38 17.73 -18.15
N ASN A 135 21.70 17.87 -19.29
CA ASN A 135 20.30 17.54 -19.53
C ASN A 135 20.20 16.61 -20.75
N LYS A 136 20.02 15.32 -20.51
CA LYS A 136 19.98 14.29 -21.57
C LYS A 136 18.60 13.67 -21.69
N TYR A 137 18.21 13.37 -22.93
CA TYR A 137 17.01 12.60 -23.28
C TYR A 137 17.34 11.24 -23.93
N PRO A 138 17.83 10.22 -23.19
CA PRO A 138 18.11 8.92 -23.76
C PRO A 138 17.08 7.89 -23.26
N ILE A 139 16.03 7.63 -24.05
CA ILE A 139 15.33 6.35 -23.95
C ILE A 139 16.04 5.41 -24.89
N VAL A 140 16.83 4.51 -24.32
CA VAL A 140 17.71 3.58 -25.05
C VAL A 140 17.45 2.13 -24.68
N GLU A 141 16.77 1.88 -23.57
CA GLU A 141 16.47 0.56 -23.03
C GLU A 141 14.95 0.38 -22.81
N LEU A 142 14.46 -0.85 -22.96
CA LEU A 142 13.05 -1.20 -22.78
C LEU A 142 12.57 -0.93 -21.35
N GLU A 143 13.40 -1.20 -20.35
CA GLU A 143 13.05 -0.94 -18.95
C GLU A 143 12.79 0.54 -18.67
N GLN A 144 13.40 1.45 -19.44
CA GLN A 144 13.14 2.88 -19.33
C GLN A 144 11.76 3.23 -19.90
N HIS A 145 11.34 2.58 -21.00
CA HIS A 145 9.98 2.73 -21.55
C HIS A 145 8.94 2.23 -20.55
N GLU A 146 9.13 1.08 -19.93
CA GLU A 146 8.22 0.56 -18.90
C GLU A 146 8.16 1.47 -17.67
N ALA A 147 9.30 2.04 -17.25
CA ALA A 147 9.39 2.95 -16.12
C ALA A 147 8.74 4.33 -16.38
N SER A 148 8.48 4.67 -17.65
CA SER A 148 7.94 5.98 -18.05
C SER A 148 6.44 6.13 -17.73
N PHE A 149 5.74 5.01 -17.52
CA PHE A 149 4.29 4.96 -17.41
C PHE A 149 3.83 4.01 -16.30
N PHE A 150 2.61 4.22 -15.79
CA PHE A 150 1.95 3.30 -14.89
C PHE A 150 1.58 1.99 -15.61
N PRO A 151 1.74 0.82 -14.94
CA PRO A 151 1.25 -0.45 -15.47
C PRO A 151 -0.24 -0.43 -15.78
N TRP A 152 -0.67 -1.23 -16.77
CA TRP A 152 -2.07 -1.29 -17.23
C TRP A 152 -3.09 -1.61 -16.12
N TYR A 153 -2.67 -2.33 -15.07
CA TYR A 153 -3.51 -2.70 -13.93
C TYR A 153 -3.59 -1.63 -12.82
N SER A 154 -2.88 -0.51 -12.95
CA SER A 154 -2.72 0.49 -11.86
C SER A 154 -4.04 1.08 -11.41
N PHE A 155 -4.95 1.35 -12.34
CA PHE A 155 -6.26 1.90 -12.00
C PHE A 155 -7.10 0.93 -11.15
N ALA A 156 -7.09 -0.37 -11.46
CA ALA A 156 -7.81 -1.36 -10.66
C ALA A 156 -7.26 -1.41 -9.22
N ILE A 157 -5.94 -1.34 -9.05
CA ILE A 157 -5.30 -1.31 -7.72
C ILE A 157 -5.69 -0.04 -6.96
N PHE A 158 -5.56 1.13 -7.59
CA PHE A 158 -5.92 2.39 -6.93
C PHE A 158 -7.41 2.47 -6.61
N ALA A 159 -8.28 1.94 -7.49
CA ALA A 159 -9.71 1.85 -7.24
C ALA A 159 -10.00 0.95 -6.03
N ALA A 160 -9.33 -0.21 -5.91
CA ALA A 160 -9.46 -1.08 -4.76
C ALA A 160 -9.02 -0.40 -3.45
N ILE A 161 -7.92 0.36 -3.48
CA ILE A 161 -7.43 1.13 -2.32
C ILE A 161 -8.39 2.27 -1.95
N MET A 162 -8.99 2.94 -2.95
CA MET A 162 -9.92 4.04 -2.74
C MET A 162 -11.31 3.57 -2.30
N THR A 163 -11.70 2.34 -2.66
CA THR A 163 -13.05 1.79 -2.40
C THR A 163 -13.45 1.88 -0.92
N PRO A 164 -12.63 1.49 0.08
CA PRO A 164 -12.97 1.68 1.50
C PRO A 164 -13.29 3.13 1.86
N VAL A 165 -12.57 4.10 1.28
CA VAL A 165 -12.83 5.53 1.50
C VAL A 165 -14.19 5.91 0.91
N LEU A 166 -14.49 5.47 -0.32
CA LEU A 166 -15.78 5.72 -0.96
C LEU A 166 -16.94 5.07 -0.21
N VAL A 167 -16.74 3.87 0.35
CA VAL A 167 -17.73 3.20 1.20
C VAL A 167 -18.01 4.03 2.45
N VAL A 168 -16.98 4.49 3.16
CA VAL A 168 -17.15 5.34 4.35
C VAL A 168 -17.86 6.64 3.99
N LEU A 169 -17.47 7.30 2.89
CA LEU A 169 -18.14 8.51 2.42
C LEU A 169 -19.61 8.26 2.06
N HIS A 170 -19.91 7.13 1.43
CA HIS A 170 -21.29 6.72 1.13
C HIS A 170 -22.10 6.42 2.39
N MET A 171 -21.49 5.83 3.42
CA MET A 171 -22.17 5.59 4.70
C MET A 171 -22.46 6.91 5.44
N LEU A 172 -21.54 7.88 5.38
CA LEU A 172 -21.70 9.18 6.05
C LEU A 172 -22.65 10.13 5.29
N LEU A 173 -22.57 10.12 3.95
CA LEU A 173 -23.29 11.01 3.06
C LEU A 173 -23.91 10.20 1.91
N PRO A 174 -24.92 9.35 2.17
CA PRO A 174 -25.47 8.41 1.18
C PRO A 174 -26.14 9.08 -0.02
N SER A 175 -26.53 10.34 0.13
CA SER A 175 -27.18 11.11 -0.94
C SER A 175 -26.22 11.61 -2.03
N PHE A 176 -24.91 11.39 -1.89
CA PHE A 176 -23.89 11.75 -2.87
C PHE A 176 -23.42 10.51 -3.65
N PRO A 177 -23.12 10.67 -4.95
CA PRO A 177 -22.74 9.56 -5.82
C PRO A 177 -21.23 9.27 -5.72
N TRP A 178 -20.75 8.89 -4.53
CA TRP A 178 -19.32 8.75 -4.25
C TRP A 178 -18.62 7.68 -5.08
N PHE A 179 -19.28 6.58 -5.44
CA PHE A 179 -18.65 5.54 -6.25
C PHE A 179 -18.49 6.01 -7.70
N ALA A 180 -19.56 6.55 -8.29
CA ALA A 180 -19.50 7.06 -9.65
C ALA A 180 -18.50 8.23 -9.76
N ALA A 181 -18.66 9.26 -8.92
CA ALA A 181 -17.80 10.43 -8.94
C ALA A 181 -16.36 10.10 -8.52
N GLY A 182 -16.17 9.20 -7.56
CA GLY A 182 -14.86 8.82 -7.05
C GLY A 182 -14.03 8.01 -8.05
N PHE A 183 -14.63 7.01 -8.71
CA PHE A 183 -13.93 6.24 -9.75
C PHE A 183 -13.63 7.10 -10.97
N VAL A 184 -14.54 8.01 -11.37
CA VAL A 184 -14.27 8.96 -12.46
C VAL A 184 -13.14 9.92 -12.08
N ALA A 185 -13.16 10.50 -10.87
CA ALA A 185 -12.10 11.37 -10.39
C ALA A 185 -10.74 10.68 -10.38
N LEU A 186 -10.68 9.42 -9.94
CA LEU A 186 -9.45 8.63 -9.94
C LEU A 186 -8.97 8.31 -11.36
N ALA A 187 -9.88 7.90 -12.25
CA ALA A 187 -9.56 7.64 -13.66
C ALA A 187 -9.03 8.90 -14.36
N SER A 188 -9.68 10.04 -14.13
CA SER A 188 -9.26 11.35 -14.65
C SER A 188 -7.89 11.76 -14.10
N SER A 189 -7.65 11.59 -12.81
CA SER A 189 -6.37 11.94 -12.17
C SER A 189 -5.21 11.13 -12.74
N LEU A 190 -5.41 9.81 -12.92
CA LEU A 190 -4.38 8.91 -13.45
C LEU A 190 -4.12 9.16 -14.94
N THR A 191 -5.18 9.39 -15.72
CA THR A 191 -5.05 9.76 -17.14
C THR A 191 -4.33 11.09 -17.29
N LEU A 192 -4.70 12.09 -16.48
CA LEU A 192 -4.08 13.41 -16.53
C LEU A 192 -2.61 13.35 -16.11
N TYR A 193 -2.28 12.52 -15.11
CA TYR A 193 -0.89 12.26 -14.69
C TYR A 193 -0.08 11.81 -15.89
N GLU A 194 -0.50 10.73 -16.56
CA GLU A 194 0.26 10.17 -17.68
C GLU A 194 0.40 11.14 -18.85
N VAL A 195 -0.68 11.84 -19.20
CA VAL A 195 -0.66 12.81 -20.31
C VAL A 195 0.33 13.93 -20.02
N LEU A 196 0.24 14.56 -18.85
CA LEU A 196 1.12 15.68 -18.48
C LEU A 196 2.56 15.21 -18.31
N HIS A 197 2.76 14.04 -17.70
CA HIS A 197 4.06 13.44 -17.53
C HIS A 197 4.75 13.16 -18.87
N ALA A 198 4.05 12.53 -19.82
CA ALA A 198 4.56 12.26 -21.16
C ALA A 198 4.93 13.55 -21.92
N ILE A 199 4.09 14.59 -21.83
CA ILE A 199 4.34 15.90 -22.44
C ILE A 199 5.59 16.56 -21.83
N ASN A 200 5.74 16.51 -20.51
CA ASN A 200 6.90 17.06 -19.79
C ASN A 200 8.23 16.36 -20.16
N HIS A 201 8.16 15.12 -20.65
CA HIS A 201 9.32 14.35 -21.11
C HIS A 201 9.66 14.53 -22.59
N TRP A 202 8.94 15.35 -23.34
CA TRP A 202 9.33 15.64 -24.71
C TRP A 202 10.72 16.31 -24.80
N PRO A 203 11.49 16.03 -25.87
CA PRO A 203 12.77 16.69 -26.12
C PRO A 203 12.64 18.21 -26.16
N PHE A 204 13.73 18.91 -25.82
CA PHE A 204 13.72 20.37 -25.78
C PHE A 204 13.37 21.00 -27.12
N GLU A 205 13.74 20.37 -28.24
CA GLU A 205 13.45 20.82 -29.60
C GLU A 205 11.94 20.98 -29.85
N ARG A 206 11.12 20.13 -29.21
CA ARG A 206 9.66 20.20 -29.30
C ARG A 206 9.09 21.31 -28.42
N TRP A 207 9.74 21.61 -27.30
CA TRP A 207 9.36 22.67 -26.37
C TRP A 207 9.89 24.05 -26.76
N GLU A 208 10.99 24.12 -27.51
CA GLU A 208 11.70 25.35 -27.84
C GLU A 208 10.79 26.42 -28.48
N PRO A 209 9.92 26.11 -29.45
CA PRO A 209 9.02 27.10 -30.04
C PRO A 209 8.02 27.70 -29.03
N LEU A 210 7.57 26.90 -28.06
CA LEU A 210 6.62 27.32 -27.02
C LEU A 210 7.31 28.16 -25.96
N VAL A 211 8.46 27.69 -25.47
CA VAL A 211 9.25 28.32 -24.42
C VAL A 211 9.89 29.62 -24.90
N ARG A 212 10.27 29.71 -26.17
CA ARG A 212 10.81 30.93 -26.80
C ARG A 212 9.74 31.81 -27.46
N HIS A 213 8.45 31.46 -27.33
CA HIS A 213 7.37 32.23 -27.97
C HIS A 213 7.31 33.68 -27.43
N PRO A 214 7.28 34.73 -28.27
CA PRO A 214 7.40 36.12 -27.84
C PRO A 214 6.38 36.58 -26.80
N ARG A 215 5.14 36.06 -26.87
CA ARG A 215 4.03 36.41 -25.96
C ARG A 215 3.75 35.39 -24.86
N TRP A 216 4.06 34.12 -25.12
CA TRP A 216 3.60 33.00 -24.29
C TRP A 216 4.74 32.30 -23.53
N SER A 217 6.00 32.73 -23.73
CA SER A 217 7.16 32.21 -23.00
C SER A 217 6.98 32.27 -21.48
N ARG A 218 6.40 33.36 -20.96
CA ARG A 218 6.12 33.53 -19.52
C ARG A 218 5.20 32.45 -18.94
N PHE A 219 4.38 31.82 -19.78
CA PHE A 219 3.50 30.72 -19.39
C PHE A 219 4.19 29.36 -19.61
N TRP A 220 4.74 29.12 -20.80
CA TRP A 220 5.31 27.83 -21.16
C TRP A 220 6.63 27.50 -20.46
N MET A 221 7.43 28.51 -20.13
CA MET A 221 8.69 28.33 -19.41
C MET A 221 8.48 27.69 -18.02
N PRO A 222 7.60 28.22 -17.14
CA PRO A 222 7.22 27.55 -15.91
C PRO A 222 6.71 26.13 -16.09
N VAL A 223 5.85 25.88 -17.10
CA VAL A 223 5.23 24.57 -17.34
C VAL A 223 6.29 23.52 -17.66
N TYR A 224 7.14 23.78 -18.65
CA TYR A 224 8.22 22.87 -19.02
C TYR A 224 9.27 22.74 -17.90
N GLY A 225 9.61 23.87 -17.28
CA GLY A 225 10.59 23.90 -16.21
C GLY A 225 10.14 23.20 -14.92
N PHE A 226 8.83 23.05 -14.68
CA PHE A 226 8.30 22.46 -13.45
C PHE A 226 8.81 21.04 -13.24
N HIS A 227 8.68 20.16 -14.25
CA HIS A 227 9.14 18.78 -14.17
C HIS A 227 10.65 18.66 -14.28
N LEU A 228 11.31 19.49 -15.12
CA LEU A 228 12.77 19.52 -15.15
C LEU A 228 13.35 19.88 -13.78
N ARG A 229 12.72 20.81 -13.06
CA ARG A 229 13.13 21.16 -11.71
C ARG A 229 13.00 19.98 -10.74
N HIS A 230 11.97 19.15 -10.89
CA HIS A 230 11.82 17.90 -10.14
C HIS A 230 12.96 16.90 -10.44
N HIS A 231 13.33 16.70 -11.72
CA HIS A 231 14.48 15.86 -12.11
C HIS A 231 15.83 16.39 -11.59
N ALA A 232 15.97 17.72 -11.51
CA ALA A 232 17.16 18.36 -10.96
C ALA A 232 17.25 18.25 -9.42
N VAL A 233 16.11 18.39 -8.73
CA VAL A 233 16.00 18.41 -7.27
C VAL A 233 14.73 17.65 -6.87
N THR A 234 14.89 16.38 -6.51
CA THR A 234 13.76 15.46 -6.29
C THR A 234 12.86 15.80 -5.10
N ASP A 235 13.22 16.78 -4.26
CA ASP A 235 12.42 17.18 -3.09
C ASP A 235 11.38 18.28 -3.41
N CYS A 236 11.18 18.63 -4.68
CA CYS A 236 10.25 19.68 -5.13
C CYS A 236 9.38 19.22 -6.29
N ASN A 237 8.27 19.95 -6.51
CA ASN A 237 7.38 19.78 -7.65
C ASN A 237 6.89 18.33 -7.82
N GLU A 238 6.33 17.77 -6.76
CA GLU A 238 5.96 16.34 -6.68
C GLU A 238 4.59 16.05 -7.33
N SER A 239 3.70 17.04 -7.39
CA SER A 239 2.40 16.92 -8.05
C SER A 239 2.54 17.20 -9.56
N ILE A 240 2.57 16.13 -10.36
CA ILE A 240 2.60 16.18 -11.82
C ILE A 240 1.22 16.54 -12.37
N SER A 241 0.17 15.80 -12.00
CA SER A 241 -1.20 16.17 -12.38
C SER A 241 -1.88 17.07 -11.39
N GLY A 242 -1.61 16.91 -10.09
CA GLY A 242 -2.15 17.77 -9.06
C GLY A 242 -3.68 17.92 -9.15
N PHE A 243 -4.18 19.13 -8.87
CA PHE A 243 -5.60 19.45 -9.03
C PHE A 243 -5.85 20.06 -10.40
N PHE A 244 -6.04 19.22 -11.42
CA PHE A 244 -6.22 19.62 -12.83
C PHE A 244 -5.04 20.43 -13.40
N GLY A 245 -3.82 19.98 -13.12
CA GLY A 245 -2.55 20.60 -13.53
C GLY A 245 -2.02 21.63 -12.52
N LEU A 246 -2.79 21.96 -11.48
CA LEU A 246 -2.35 22.88 -10.43
C LEU A 246 -1.61 22.12 -9.32
N PRO A 247 -0.37 22.48 -8.97
CA PRO A 247 0.43 21.79 -7.96
C PRO A 247 0.02 22.25 -6.54
N LEU A 248 -1.26 22.10 -6.22
CA LEU A 248 -1.88 22.64 -5.02
C LEU A 248 -1.28 22.05 -3.74
N ALA A 249 -0.95 20.76 -3.73
CA ALA A 249 -0.26 20.12 -2.62
C ALA A 249 1.15 20.72 -2.41
N ASP A 250 1.91 20.93 -3.49
CA ASP A 250 3.23 21.56 -3.41
C ASP A 250 3.17 23.01 -2.93
N TRP A 251 2.17 23.79 -3.35
CA TRP A 251 1.94 25.13 -2.79
C TRP A 251 1.60 25.08 -1.31
N THR A 252 0.69 24.18 -0.93
CA THR A 252 0.27 23.98 0.47
C THR A 252 1.46 23.65 1.37
N PHE A 253 2.38 22.82 0.88
CA PHE A 253 3.53 22.35 1.64
C PHE A 253 4.83 23.13 1.43
N ARG A 254 4.81 24.18 0.59
CA ARG A 254 5.97 24.99 0.22
C ARG A 254 7.11 24.18 -0.42
N THR A 255 6.75 23.24 -1.29
CA THR A 255 7.67 22.45 -2.12
C THR A 255 7.61 22.82 -3.59
N CYS A 256 6.72 23.72 -3.99
CA CYS A 256 6.66 24.23 -5.37
C CYS A 256 7.80 25.22 -5.61
N VAL A 257 8.65 24.93 -6.60
CA VAL A 257 9.72 25.79 -7.06
C VAL A 257 9.63 25.91 -8.58
N ILE A 258 9.22 27.08 -9.07
CA ILE A 258 9.16 27.36 -10.50
C ILE A 258 10.53 27.88 -10.94
N PRO A 259 11.24 27.22 -11.88
CA PRO A 259 12.53 27.70 -12.34
C PRO A 259 12.38 28.97 -13.19
N GLN A 260 13.37 29.86 -13.08
CA GLN A 260 13.42 31.11 -13.86
C GLN A 260 14.04 30.90 -15.25
N THR A 261 14.75 29.79 -15.46
CA THR A 261 15.45 29.45 -16.70
C THR A 261 15.28 27.97 -17.02
N VAL A 262 15.44 27.57 -18.29
CA VAL A 262 15.54 26.16 -18.67
C VAL A 262 16.88 25.59 -18.19
N TYR A 263 16.91 24.29 -17.86
CA TYR A 263 18.14 23.52 -17.67
C TYR A 263 18.67 23.07 -19.04
N ALA A 264 19.33 23.95 -19.77
CA ALA A 264 19.85 23.61 -21.10
C ALA A 264 21.14 22.77 -20.99
N GLN A 265 21.30 21.80 -21.89
CA GLN A 265 22.51 20.99 -21.98
C GLN A 265 23.73 21.90 -22.26
N GLY A 266 24.77 21.78 -21.44
CA GLY A 266 26.02 22.53 -21.57
C GLY A 266 26.00 23.93 -20.95
N GLU A 267 24.89 24.36 -20.33
CA GLU A 267 24.82 25.66 -19.65
C GLU A 267 25.69 25.67 -18.38
N ASP A 268 26.30 26.82 -18.06
CA ASP A 268 27.06 27.02 -16.84
C ASP A 268 26.22 26.77 -15.59
N TRP A 269 26.82 26.07 -14.62
CA TRP A 269 26.15 25.80 -13.35
C TRP A 269 26.06 27.04 -12.47
N GLN A 270 24.87 27.28 -11.92
CA GLN A 270 24.63 28.34 -10.92
C GLN A 270 24.06 27.74 -9.63
N PRO A 271 24.57 28.13 -8.44
CA PRO A 271 24.14 27.57 -7.15
C PRO A 271 22.63 27.60 -6.91
N GLY A 272 21.98 28.73 -7.21
CA GLY A 272 20.54 28.93 -6.97
C GLY A 272 19.63 28.00 -7.78
N LYS A 273 20.11 27.49 -8.93
CA LYS A 273 19.34 26.59 -9.80
C LYS A 273 19.14 25.18 -9.23
N PHE A 274 19.74 24.83 -8.09
CA PHE A 274 19.62 23.49 -7.50
C PHE A 274 19.28 23.53 -6.00
N GLU A 275 18.75 24.65 -5.51
CA GLU A 275 18.35 24.77 -4.09
C GLU A 275 17.12 23.93 -3.76
N SER A 276 17.19 23.11 -2.71
CA SER A 276 16.02 22.41 -2.20
C SER A 276 15.02 23.38 -1.57
N PRO A 277 13.71 23.17 -1.76
CA PRO A 277 12.70 23.97 -1.07
C PRO A 277 12.77 23.76 0.44
N ARG A 278 12.17 24.69 1.20
CA ARG A 278 12.03 24.58 2.65
C ARG A 278 10.57 24.28 2.99
N PRO A 279 10.17 22.99 3.03
CA PRO A 279 8.80 22.62 3.27
C PRO A 279 8.34 23.01 4.68
N VAL A 280 7.02 22.99 4.89
CA VAL A 280 6.41 23.21 6.21
C VAL A 280 6.87 22.18 7.25
N GLY A 281 6.73 22.51 8.54
CA GLY A 281 7.25 21.69 9.65
C GLY A 281 6.80 20.23 9.63
N PHE A 282 5.53 19.98 9.27
CA PHE A 282 4.98 18.63 9.15
C PHE A 282 5.70 17.78 8.09
N ILE A 283 5.92 18.31 6.90
CA ILE A 283 6.64 17.61 5.82
C ILE A 283 8.11 17.40 6.20
N ARG A 284 8.78 18.39 6.81
CA ARG A 284 10.15 18.20 7.31
C ARG A 284 10.25 17.06 8.33
N TRP A 285 9.24 16.93 9.19
CA TRP A 285 9.17 15.84 10.17
C TRP A 285 8.98 14.47 9.49
N LEU A 286 8.08 14.38 8.49
CA LEU A 286 7.90 13.17 7.69
C LEU A 286 9.15 12.79 6.90
N ASP A 287 9.80 13.76 6.25
CA ASP A 287 11.07 13.59 5.56
C ASP A 287 12.13 12.99 6.50
N ALA A 288 12.28 13.55 7.70
CA ALA A 288 13.21 13.03 8.69
C ALA A 288 12.88 11.59 9.13
N ILE A 289 11.61 11.21 9.20
CA ILE A 289 11.20 9.82 9.50
C ILE A 289 11.57 8.89 8.34
N ALA A 290 11.23 9.28 7.11
CA ALA A 290 11.51 8.51 5.90
C ALA A 290 13.02 8.30 5.72
N ASP A 291 13.81 9.35 5.88
CA ASP A 291 15.27 9.31 5.76
C ASP A 291 15.89 8.39 6.81
N ARG A 292 15.44 8.47 8.08
CA ARG A 292 15.87 7.55 9.14
C ARG A 292 15.52 6.10 8.80
N ALA A 293 14.33 5.84 8.24
CA ALA A 293 13.91 4.49 7.86
C ALA A 293 14.80 3.94 6.73
N VAL A 294 15.04 4.72 5.69
CA VAL A 294 15.91 4.35 4.56
C VAL A 294 17.35 4.13 5.01
N GLN A 295 17.91 5.03 5.82
CA GLN A 295 19.27 4.90 6.36
C GLN A 295 19.43 3.66 7.23
N ARG A 296 18.48 3.39 8.14
CA ARG A 296 18.48 2.18 8.98
C ARG A 296 18.46 0.91 8.13
N ARG A 297 17.66 0.88 7.06
CA ARG A 297 17.62 -0.26 6.14
C ARG A 297 18.94 -0.45 5.41
N ARG A 298 19.48 0.60 4.79
CA ARG A 298 20.77 0.55 4.07
C ARG A 298 21.90 0.09 5.00
N ARG A 299 21.90 0.54 6.26
CA ARG A 299 22.86 0.07 7.27
C ARG A 299 22.69 -1.42 7.55
N ARG A 300 21.47 -1.93 7.72
CA ARG A 300 21.19 -3.36 7.91
C ARG A 300 21.62 -4.19 6.70
N GLU A 301 21.30 -3.75 5.49
CA GLU A 301 21.73 -4.42 4.25
C GLU A 301 23.26 -4.49 4.16
N ARG A 302 23.96 -3.39 4.46
CA ARG A 302 25.45 -3.37 4.51
C ARG A 302 26.02 -4.30 5.58
N VAL A 303 25.43 -4.31 6.78
CA VAL A 303 25.87 -5.20 7.87
C VAL A 303 25.59 -6.67 7.53
N GLN A 304 24.43 -6.99 6.93
CA GLN A 304 24.12 -8.34 6.48
C GLN A 304 24.99 -8.80 5.31
N ALA A 305 25.34 -7.90 4.39
CA ALA A 305 26.29 -8.21 3.31
C ALA A 305 27.72 -8.42 3.85
N ALA A 306 28.11 -7.72 4.92
CA ALA A 306 29.41 -7.87 5.57
C ALA A 306 29.48 -9.07 6.54
N ALA A 307 28.35 -9.50 7.10
CA ALA A 307 28.29 -10.68 7.96
C ALA A 307 28.10 -11.95 7.12
N LYS A 308 28.99 -12.95 7.29
CA LYS A 308 28.68 -14.34 6.87
C LYS A 308 27.32 -14.74 7.45
N PRO A 309 26.52 -15.59 6.78
CA PRO A 309 25.15 -15.88 7.16
C PRO A 309 25.08 -16.65 8.49
N SER A 310 25.22 -15.95 9.61
CA SER A 310 24.81 -16.45 10.92
C SER A 310 23.35 -16.07 11.12
N MET A 311 22.50 -17.08 11.24
CA MET A 311 21.06 -16.93 11.44
C MET A 311 20.76 -15.87 12.51
N ALA A 312 20.01 -14.83 12.12
CA ALA A 312 19.59 -13.78 13.03
C ALA A 312 18.76 -14.37 14.17
N LYS A 313 19.24 -14.22 15.41
CA LYS A 313 18.49 -14.56 16.63
C LYS A 313 17.21 -13.73 16.71
N SER A 314 16.08 -14.40 16.89
CA SER A 314 14.81 -13.81 17.36
C SER A 314 15.02 -13.15 18.74
N PRO A 315 14.13 -12.25 19.21
CA PRO A 315 14.24 -11.73 20.57
C PRO A 315 14.09 -12.93 21.52
N ASP A 316 15.16 -13.30 22.21
CA ASP A 316 15.17 -14.46 23.10
C ASP A 316 14.29 -14.12 24.31
N PHE A 317 13.01 -14.54 24.27
CA PHE A 317 12.19 -14.69 25.47
C PHE A 317 12.86 -15.73 26.37
N SER A 318 12.83 -15.52 27.68
CA SER A 318 13.30 -16.55 28.60
C SER A 318 12.42 -17.81 28.50
N HIS A 319 12.95 -18.97 28.90
CA HIS A 319 12.17 -20.22 28.91
C HIS A 319 10.86 -20.08 29.70
N GLY A 320 10.88 -19.33 30.80
CA GLY A 320 9.69 -19.07 31.60
C GLY A 320 8.64 -18.22 30.86
N GLU A 321 9.06 -17.26 30.04
CA GLU A 321 8.16 -16.41 29.26
C GLU A 321 7.52 -17.16 28.10
N GLU A 322 8.28 -17.97 27.36
CA GLU A 322 7.70 -18.85 26.33
C GLU A 322 6.74 -19.87 26.94
N LEU A 323 7.05 -20.42 28.12
CA LEU A 323 6.14 -21.32 28.83
C LEU A 323 4.84 -20.61 29.24
N ALA A 324 4.93 -19.38 29.78
CA ALA A 324 3.75 -18.60 30.13
C ALA A 324 2.89 -18.26 28.90
N ASN A 325 3.53 -17.92 27.77
CA ASN A 325 2.83 -17.66 26.52
C ASN A 325 2.11 -18.92 25.99
N TRP A 326 2.79 -20.07 26.04
CA TRP A 326 2.21 -21.35 25.64
C TRP A 326 1.03 -21.76 26.53
N ILE A 327 1.16 -21.64 27.87
CA ILE A 327 0.08 -21.98 28.81
C ILE A 327 -1.13 -21.07 28.60
N THR A 328 -0.93 -19.75 28.51
CA THR A 328 -2.03 -18.79 28.38
C THR A 328 -2.86 -19.04 27.11
N HIS A 329 -2.22 -19.25 25.97
CA HIS A 329 -2.93 -19.58 24.73
C HIS A 329 -3.42 -21.03 24.68
N GLY A 330 -2.76 -21.98 25.35
CA GLY A 330 -3.24 -23.35 25.50
C GLY A 330 -4.55 -23.42 26.30
N ILE A 331 -4.70 -22.59 27.34
CA ILE A 331 -5.97 -22.40 28.06
C ILE A 331 -7.01 -21.80 27.10
N GLY A 332 -6.63 -20.76 26.36
CA GLY A 332 -7.51 -20.16 25.34
C GLY A 332 -7.97 -21.17 24.28
N LEU A 333 -7.10 -22.09 23.85
CA LEU A 333 -7.41 -23.17 22.92
C LEU A 333 -8.48 -24.10 23.52
N GLY A 334 -8.29 -24.60 24.74
CA GLY A 334 -9.29 -25.42 25.42
C GLY A 334 -10.64 -24.71 25.56
N LEU A 335 -10.62 -23.44 25.99
CA LEU A 335 -11.82 -22.62 26.11
C LEU A 335 -12.49 -22.34 24.76
N SER A 336 -11.73 -22.21 23.68
CA SER A 336 -12.28 -21.99 22.34
C SER A 336 -13.00 -23.22 21.78
N ILE A 337 -12.54 -24.43 22.11
CA ILE A 337 -13.23 -25.67 21.75
C ILE A 337 -14.57 -25.73 22.47
N VAL A 338 -14.56 -25.54 23.79
CA VAL A 338 -15.79 -25.51 24.60
C VAL A 338 -16.72 -24.41 24.13
N GLY A 339 -16.20 -23.21 23.88
CA GLY A 339 -16.96 -22.06 23.41
C GLY A 339 -17.61 -22.31 22.05
N LEU A 340 -16.87 -22.83 21.07
CA LEU A 340 -17.40 -23.20 19.76
C LEU A 340 -18.52 -24.24 19.88
N THR A 341 -18.31 -25.28 20.68
CA THR A 341 -19.33 -26.31 20.92
C THR A 341 -20.60 -25.72 21.55
N LEU A 342 -20.47 -24.90 22.59
CA LEU A 342 -21.61 -24.26 23.25
C LEU A 342 -22.35 -23.32 22.29
N LEU A 343 -21.62 -22.51 21.53
CA LEU A 343 -22.19 -21.62 20.52
C LEU A 343 -23.02 -22.38 19.48
N ILE A 344 -22.50 -23.49 18.94
CA ILE A 344 -23.23 -24.33 17.97
C ILE A 344 -24.46 -24.96 18.60
N ILE A 345 -24.33 -25.55 19.79
CA ILE A 345 -25.44 -26.23 20.47
C ILE A 345 -26.57 -25.23 20.74
N PHE A 346 -26.27 -24.10 21.39
CA PHE A 346 -27.29 -23.14 21.75
C PHE A 346 -27.87 -22.40 20.54
N ALA A 347 -27.08 -22.14 19.50
CA ALA A 347 -27.60 -21.61 18.23
C ALA A 347 -28.51 -22.61 17.53
N SER A 348 -28.20 -23.91 17.55
CA SER A 348 -29.05 -24.95 16.98
C SER A 348 -30.35 -25.14 17.76
N LEU A 349 -30.30 -24.98 19.08
CA LEU A 349 -31.47 -25.17 19.95
C LEU A 349 -32.42 -23.96 19.98
N ARG A 350 -31.88 -22.74 19.89
CA ARG A 350 -32.65 -21.50 20.13
C ARG A 350 -32.66 -20.52 18.95
N GLY A 351 -31.73 -20.66 18.01
CA GLY A 351 -31.53 -19.75 16.90
C GLY A 351 -32.06 -20.29 15.58
N ASP A 352 -31.61 -19.65 14.50
CA ASP A 352 -31.85 -20.05 13.12
C ASP A 352 -30.51 -20.35 12.40
N ALA A 353 -30.56 -20.66 11.11
CA ALA A 353 -29.37 -20.96 10.31
C ALA A 353 -28.30 -19.85 10.39
N TRP A 354 -28.71 -18.58 10.41
CA TRP A 354 -27.79 -17.45 10.54
C TRP A 354 -27.08 -17.42 11.90
N HIS A 355 -27.77 -17.75 13.00
CA HIS A 355 -27.12 -17.88 14.31
C HIS A 355 -26.09 -19.01 14.26
N VAL A 356 -26.47 -20.19 13.76
CA VAL A 356 -25.56 -21.34 13.68
C VAL A 356 -24.33 -21.00 12.84
N THR A 357 -24.50 -20.46 11.64
CA THR A 357 -23.39 -20.11 10.75
C THR A 357 -22.51 -19.03 11.36
N SER A 358 -23.08 -17.91 11.81
CA SER A 358 -22.30 -16.78 12.30
C SER A 358 -21.53 -17.11 13.59
N PHE A 359 -22.15 -17.87 14.49
CA PHE A 359 -21.53 -18.29 15.74
C PHE A 359 -20.42 -19.33 15.49
N THR A 360 -20.63 -20.23 14.52
CA THR A 360 -19.61 -21.19 14.09
C THR A 360 -18.40 -20.47 13.51
N VAL A 361 -18.60 -19.48 12.63
CA VAL A 361 -17.52 -18.67 12.07
C VAL A 361 -16.71 -17.99 13.17
N PHE A 362 -17.38 -17.34 14.13
CA PHE A 362 -16.71 -16.74 15.27
C PHE A 362 -15.91 -17.76 16.09
N GLY A 363 -16.52 -18.87 16.49
CA GLY A 363 -15.85 -19.91 17.27
C GLY A 363 -14.67 -20.57 16.54
N LEU A 364 -14.77 -20.77 15.22
CA LEU A 364 -13.66 -21.29 14.41
C LEU A 364 -12.48 -20.30 14.33
N THR A 365 -12.75 -19.00 14.23
CA THR A 365 -11.68 -18.00 14.23
C THR A 365 -10.97 -17.89 15.59
N LEU A 366 -11.69 -18.06 16.71
CA LEU A 366 -11.09 -18.22 18.04
C LEU A 366 -10.19 -19.45 18.09
N LEU A 367 -10.72 -20.60 17.66
CA LEU A 367 -9.99 -21.86 17.62
C LEU A 367 -8.71 -21.73 16.80
N LEU A 368 -8.79 -21.11 15.62
CA LEU A 368 -7.66 -20.89 14.73
C LEU A 368 -6.57 -20.01 15.37
N LEU A 369 -6.95 -18.88 15.99
CA LEU A 369 -6.01 -17.99 16.69
C LEU A 369 -5.27 -18.73 17.80
N TYR A 370 -6.02 -19.35 18.73
CA TYR A 370 -5.41 -20.00 19.88
C TYR A 370 -4.59 -21.23 19.47
N THR A 371 -5.00 -21.96 18.43
CA THR A 371 -4.23 -23.06 17.86
C THR A 371 -2.90 -22.57 17.30
N ALA A 372 -2.93 -21.57 16.41
CA ALA A 372 -1.73 -21.03 15.77
C ALA A 372 -0.73 -20.49 16.80
N SER A 373 -1.24 -19.74 17.79
CA SER A 373 -0.42 -19.15 18.86
C SER A 373 0.17 -20.20 19.79
N THR A 374 -0.63 -21.20 20.20
CA THR A 374 -0.16 -22.30 21.06
C THR A 374 0.97 -23.05 20.36
N PHE A 375 0.80 -23.41 19.08
CA PHE A 375 1.87 -24.09 18.34
C PHE A 375 3.10 -23.21 18.13
N TYR A 376 2.91 -21.91 17.86
CA TYR A 376 4.02 -20.98 17.71
C TYR A 376 4.90 -20.91 18.97
N HIS A 377 4.29 -20.77 20.14
CA HIS A 377 5.01 -20.69 21.43
C HIS A 377 5.49 -22.06 21.94
N ALA A 378 4.82 -23.15 21.57
CA ALA A 378 5.33 -24.50 21.82
C ALA A 378 6.63 -24.78 21.05
N TRP A 379 6.78 -24.17 19.86
CA TRP A 379 7.89 -24.46 18.96
C TRP A 379 9.18 -23.77 19.41
N ARG A 380 10.07 -24.55 20.03
CA ARG A 380 11.30 -24.06 20.68
C ARG A 380 12.42 -23.69 19.70
N THR A 381 12.56 -24.43 18.61
CA THR A 381 13.69 -24.28 17.67
C THR A 381 13.39 -23.24 16.58
N GLY A 382 14.39 -22.45 16.19
CA GLY A 382 14.26 -21.56 15.03
C GLY A 382 14.07 -22.33 13.72
N GLY A 383 13.83 -21.61 12.62
CA GLY A 383 13.77 -22.18 11.27
C GLY A 383 12.46 -21.90 10.54
N ARG A 384 12.29 -22.55 9.37
CA ARG A 384 11.16 -22.30 8.47
C ARG A 384 9.80 -22.61 9.11
N GLY A 385 9.71 -23.66 9.93
CA GLY A 385 8.49 -24.04 10.64
C GLY A 385 8.04 -22.99 11.66
N LYS A 386 8.93 -22.55 12.56
CA LYS A 386 8.61 -21.46 13.52
C LYS A 386 8.22 -20.16 12.82
N ALA A 387 8.88 -19.85 11.69
CA ALA A 387 8.54 -18.67 10.90
C ALA A 387 7.15 -18.77 10.25
N LEU A 388 6.73 -19.96 9.81
CA LEU A 388 5.39 -20.20 9.28
C LEU A 388 4.33 -20.06 10.38
N LEU A 389 4.53 -20.69 11.53
CA LEU A 389 3.61 -20.59 12.68
C LEU A 389 3.47 -19.14 13.16
N MET A 390 4.56 -18.37 13.19
CA MET A 390 4.52 -16.94 13.49
C MET A 390 3.66 -16.16 12.49
N ARG A 391 3.74 -16.48 11.19
CA ARG A 391 2.92 -15.82 10.16
C ARG A 391 1.44 -16.17 10.32
N MET A 392 1.14 -17.44 10.60
CA MET A 392 -0.23 -17.91 10.87
C MET A 392 -0.81 -17.24 12.11
N ASP A 393 -0.05 -17.17 13.21
CA ASP A 393 -0.46 -16.54 14.46
C ASP A 393 -0.88 -15.07 14.26
N HIS A 394 -0.04 -14.28 13.59
CA HIS A 394 -0.38 -12.89 13.31
C HIS A 394 -1.52 -12.72 12.28
N ALA A 395 -1.62 -13.61 11.29
CA ALA A 395 -2.70 -13.58 10.31
C ALA A 395 -4.05 -13.94 10.96
N ALA A 396 -4.06 -14.86 11.92
CA ALA A 396 -5.26 -15.29 12.63
C ALA A 396 -5.89 -14.16 13.47
N ILE A 397 -5.12 -13.15 13.89
CA ILE A 397 -5.67 -11.96 14.57
C ILE A 397 -6.64 -11.21 13.65
N PHE A 398 -6.30 -11.01 12.37
CA PHE A 398 -7.21 -10.38 11.40
C PHE A 398 -8.49 -11.21 11.23
N LEU A 399 -8.36 -12.53 11.13
CA LEU A 399 -9.51 -13.42 10.99
C LEU A 399 -10.38 -13.42 12.25
N LEU A 400 -9.79 -13.36 13.44
CA LEU A 400 -10.56 -13.23 14.68
C LEU A 400 -11.31 -11.90 14.73
N ILE A 401 -10.70 -10.79 14.30
CA ILE A 401 -11.42 -9.51 14.21
C ILE A 401 -12.66 -9.70 13.32
N ALA A 402 -12.54 -10.21 12.10
CA ALA A 402 -13.70 -10.46 11.25
C ALA A 402 -14.72 -11.45 11.88
N GLY A 403 -14.23 -12.49 12.53
CA GLY A 403 -15.05 -13.47 13.26
C GLY A 403 -15.86 -12.85 14.38
N THR A 404 -15.28 -11.95 15.18
CA THR A 404 -15.98 -11.28 16.30
C THR A 404 -17.14 -10.39 15.84
N TYR A 405 -17.05 -9.81 14.63
CA TYR A 405 -18.12 -9.00 14.06
C TYR A 405 -19.27 -9.87 13.53
N THR A 406 -18.96 -11.05 13.00
CA THR A 406 -19.88 -11.88 12.20
C THR A 406 -21.22 -12.15 12.90
N PRO A 407 -21.28 -12.55 14.19
CA PRO A 407 -22.54 -12.72 14.90
C PRO A 407 -23.41 -11.46 14.92
N PHE A 408 -22.84 -10.32 15.28
CA PHE A 408 -23.60 -9.06 15.40
C PHE A 408 -24.14 -8.59 14.04
N LEU A 409 -23.32 -8.70 13.00
CA LEU A 409 -23.68 -8.23 11.66
C LEU A 409 -24.72 -9.13 10.99
N LEU A 410 -24.61 -10.45 11.19
CA LEU A 410 -25.47 -11.44 10.54
C LEU A 410 -26.65 -11.90 11.40
N THR A 411 -26.78 -11.49 12.66
CA THR A 411 -27.98 -11.75 13.49
C THR A 411 -28.70 -10.47 13.89
N SER A 412 -28.03 -9.54 14.57
CA SER A 412 -28.65 -8.32 15.08
C SER A 412 -28.85 -7.25 14.01
N LEU A 413 -27.90 -7.08 13.09
CA LEU A 413 -27.89 -5.98 12.11
C LEU A 413 -28.20 -6.38 10.66
N ARG A 414 -28.91 -7.51 10.45
CA ARG A 414 -29.19 -8.17 9.14
C ARG A 414 -29.67 -7.29 7.96
N GLY A 415 -29.97 -6.01 8.17
CA GLY A 415 -30.26 -5.04 7.12
C GLY A 415 -29.01 -4.54 6.35
N PRO A 416 -29.15 -3.45 5.58
CA PRO A 416 -28.06 -2.90 4.76
C PRO A 416 -26.78 -2.61 5.57
N TRP A 417 -26.92 -2.10 6.79
CA TRP A 417 -25.79 -1.84 7.68
C TRP A 417 -24.98 -3.10 8.01
N GLY A 418 -25.63 -4.22 8.33
CA GLY A 418 -24.96 -5.48 8.64
C GLY A 418 -24.17 -6.00 7.44
N TRP A 419 -24.78 -6.05 6.26
CA TRP A 419 -24.11 -6.55 5.05
C TRP A 419 -22.98 -5.65 4.56
N SER A 420 -23.17 -4.33 4.54
CA SER A 420 -22.13 -3.38 4.14
C SER A 420 -20.92 -3.46 5.08
N LEU A 421 -21.15 -3.43 6.40
CA LEU A 421 -20.06 -3.51 7.36
C LEU A 421 -19.40 -4.90 7.35
N PHE A 422 -20.17 -5.96 7.10
CA PHE A 422 -19.65 -7.33 6.98
C PHE A 422 -18.68 -7.42 5.80
N GLY A 423 -19.08 -6.93 4.62
CA GLY A 423 -18.23 -6.91 3.44
C GLY A 423 -16.95 -6.09 3.63
N VAL A 424 -17.05 -4.91 4.25
CA VAL A 424 -15.87 -4.07 4.56
C VAL A 424 -14.93 -4.75 5.53
N VAL A 425 -15.45 -5.22 6.67
CA VAL A 425 -14.62 -5.84 7.72
C VAL A 425 -13.96 -7.12 7.21
N TRP A 426 -14.70 -8.01 6.53
CA TRP A 426 -14.13 -9.22 5.96
C TRP A 426 -13.14 -8.92 4.83
N GLY A 427 -13.45 -7.99 3.92
CA GLY A 427 -12.54 -7.61 2.84
C GLY A 427 -11.21 -7.08 3.37
N LEU A 428 -11.26 -6.15 4.34
CA LEU A 428 -10.07 -5.60 4.96
C LEU A 428 -9.31 -6.62 5.81
N CYS A 429 -10.01 -7.49 6.56
CA CYS A 429 -9.36 -8.51 7.39
C CYS A 429 -8.76 -9.65 6.57
N VAL A 430 -9.41 -10.12 5.51
CA VAL A 430 -8.85 -11.13 4.61
C VAL A 430 -7.65 -10.55 3.87
N GLY A 431 -7.77 -9.34 3.32
CA GLY A 431 -6.64 -8.63 2.71
C GLY A 431 -5.48 -8.44 3.71
N GLY A 432 -5.79 -8.04 4.94
CA GLY A 432 -4.83 -7.91 6.03
C GLY A 432 -4.17 -9.24 6.43
N ALA A 433 -4.94 -10.33 6.51
CA ALA A 433 -4.44 -11.67 6.84
C ALA A 433 -3.48 -12.19 5.76
N VAL A 434 -3.86 -12.07 4.48
CA VAL A 434 -3.02 -12.42 3.33
C VAL A 434 -1.74 -11.58 3.35
N PHE A 435 -1.87 -10.26 3.51
CA PHE A 435 -0.74 -9.36 3.60
C PHE A 435 0.21 -9.73 4.74
N GLN A 436 -0.33 -10.01 5.93
CA GLN A 436 0.44 -10.38 7.10
C GLN A 436 1.15 -11.72 6.91
N PHE A 437 0.50 -12.68 6.27
CA PHE A 437 1.06 -14.00 6.01
C PHE A 437 2.28 -13.93 5.07
N PHE A 438 2.19 -13.15 3.99
CA PHE A 438 3.28 -13.04 3.01
C PHE A 438 4.35 -12.00 3.37
N PHE A 439 3.95 -10.86 3.95
CA PHE A 439 4.81 -9.67 4.12
C PHE A 439 4.97 -9.19 5.58
N GLY A 440 4.26 -9.78 6.55
CA GLY A 440 4.11 -9.25 7.91
C GLY A 440 5.40 -9.13 8.74
N GLY A 441 6.46 -9.86 8.39
CA GLY A 441 7.75 -9.80 9.10
C GLY A 441 8.41 -8.42 9.13
N TRP A 442 8.05 -7.53 8.21
CA TRP A 442 8.63 -6.19 8.08
C TRP A 442 7.82 -5.08 8.77
N PHE A 443 6.53 -5.34 9.09
CA PHE A 443 5.55 -4.27 9.37
C PHE A 443 4.80 -4.43 10.70
N ARG A 444 5.40 -5.07 11.72
CA ARG A 444 4.75 -5.36 13.01
C ARG A 444 3.89 -4.22 13.58
N ARG A 445 4.39 -2.98 13.60
CA ARG A 445 3.63 -1.82 14.14
C ARG A 445 2.45 -1.41 13.26
N ALA A 446 2.60 -1.47 11.94
CA ALA A 446 1.53 -1.12 11.02
C ALA A 446 0.40 -2.14 11.13
N SER A 447 0.73 -3.43 11.25
CA SER A 447 -0.26 -4.48 11.51
C SER A 447 -0.99 -4.25 12.83
N THR A 448 -0.28 -3.87 13.92
CA THR A 448 -0.92 -3.53 15.20
C THR A 448 -1.89 -2.35 15.09
N ILE A 449 -1.50 -1.29 14.37
CA ILE A 449 -2.39 -0.13 14.14
C ILE A 449 -3.61 -0.58 13.31
N ALA A 450 -3.41 -1.41 12.29
CA ALA A 450 -4.49 -1.95 11.48
C ALA A 450 -5.47 -2.79 12.33
N TYR A 451 -4.97 -3.66 13.22
CA TYR A 451 -5.81 -4.42 14.15
C TYR A 451 -6.68 -3.49 15.00
N LEU A 452 -6.10 -2.42 15.53
CA LEU A 452 -6.83 -1.47 16.37
C LEU A 452 -7.91 -0.72 15.59
N ILE A 453 -7.58 -0.19 14.41
CA ILE A 453 -8.54 0.52 13.55
C ILE A 453 -9.69 -0.41 13.16
N LEU A 454 -9.36 -1.62 12.67
CA LEU A 454 -10.35 -2.61 12.26
C LEU A 454 -11.21 -3.07 13.43
N GLY A 455 -10.61 -3.28 14.61
CA GLY A 455 -11.32 -3.68 15.83
C GLY A 455 -12.36 -2.67 16.29
N TRP A 456 -12.16 -1.37 16.04
CA TRP A 456 -13.08 -0.30 16.42
C TRP A 456 -14.04 0.16 15.31
N LEU A 457 -14.03 -0.46 14.13
CA LEU A 457 -14.95 -0.10 13.03
C LEU A 457 -16.43 -0.22 13.42
N ILE A 458 -16.77 -1.07 14.39
CA ILE A 458 -18.15 -1.22 14.89
C ILE A 458 -18.73 0.08 15.45
N VAL A 459 -17.89 1.04 15.86
CA VAL A 459 -18.33 2.37 16.33
C VAL A 459 -19.06 3.14 15.23
N LEU A 460 -18.74 2.90 13.95
CA LEU A 460 -19.47 3.49 12.83
C LEU A 460 -20.95 3.03 12.80
N ALA A 461 -21.23 1.85 13.36
CA ALA A 461 -22.56 1.28 13.53
C ALA A 461 -23.08 1.43 14.96
N ILE A 462 -22.60 2.39 15.76
CA ILE A 462 -22.99 2.51 17.18
C ILE A 462 -24.48 2.70 17.38
N LYS A 463 -25.14 3.53 16.55
CA LYS A 463 -26.58 3.76 16.64
C LYS A 463 -27.38 2.48 16.38
N PRO A 464 -27.23 1.79 15.23
CA PRO A 464 -27.96 0.55 15.02
C PRO A 464 -27.58 -0.55 16.04
N MET A 465 -26.35 -0.55 16.56
CA MET A 465 -25.97 -1.46 17.65
C MET A 465 -26.72 -1.18 18.97
N LEU A 466 -26.88 0.09 19.34
CA LEU A 466 -27.66 0.50 20.52
C LEU A 466 -29.13 0.10 20.39
N ASP A 467 -29.67 0.15 19.18
CA ASP A 467 -31.06 -0.19 18.89
C ASP A 467 -31.30 -1.71 18.87
N ALA A 468 -30.33 -2.49 18.37
CA ALA A 468 -30.50 -3.93 18.09
C ALA A 468 -29.89 -4.88 19.14
N VAL A 469 -28.91 -4.44 19.93
CA VAL A 469 -28.19 -5.30 20.88
C VAL A 469 -28.55 -4.90 22.32
N PRO A 470 -28.96 -5.86 23.18
CA PRO A 470 -29.24 -5.55 24.58
C PRO A 470 -28.03 -4.91 25.29
N GLY A 471 -28.29 -3.98 26.21
CA GLY A 471 -27.25 -3.21 26.89
C GLY A 471 -26.15 -4.05 27.56
N GLY A 472 -26.49 -5.22 28.11
CA GLY A 472 -25.49 -6.14 28.67
C GLY A 472 -24.49 -6.66 27.62
N GLY A 473 -24.94 -6.94 26.41
CA GLY A 473 -24.08 -7.32 25.29
C GLY A 473 -23.17 -6.18 24.86
N LEU A 474 -23.68 -4.94 24.86
CA LEU A 474 -22.90 -3.74 24.54
C LEU A 474 -21.81 -3.45 25.58
N TRP A 475 -22.11 -3.61 26.87
CA TRP A 475 -21.11 -3.46 27.93
C TRP A 475 -20.01 -4.52 27.84
N LEU A 476 -20.37 -5.77 27.51
CA LEU A 476 -19.38 -6.82 27.26
C LEU A 476 -18.54 -6.52 26.03
N LEU A 477 -19.13 -6.02 24.93
CA LEU A 477 -18.37 -5.58 23.76
C LEU A 477 -17.39 -4.45 24.10
N LEU A 478 -17.84 -3.44 24.84
CA LEU A 478 -16.98 -2.33 25.27
C LEU A 478 -15.84 -2.84 26.16
N ALA A 479 -16.15 -3.67 27.17
CA ALA A 479 -15.15 -4.29 28.03
C ALA A 479 -14.14 -5.11 27.21
N GLY A 480 -14.62 -5.87 26.22
CA GLY A 480 -13.77 -6.65 25.33
C GLY A 480 -12.85 -5.78 24.47
N GLY A 481 -13.38 -4.71 23.87
CA GLY A 481 -12.60 -3.74 23.10
C GLY A 481 -11.55 -3.01 23.94
N LEU A 482 -11.88 -2.68 25.20
CA LEU A 482 -10.95 -2.11 26.16
C LEU A 482 -9.86 -3.12 26.59
N CYS A 483 -10.20 -4.39 26.79
CA CYS A 483 -9.23 -5.45 27.05
C CYS A 483 -8.22 -5.58 25.89
N TYR A 484 -8.68 -5.65 24.65
CA TYR A 484 -7.78 -5.71 23.48
C TYR A 484 -6.90 -4.46 23.36
N THR A 485 -7.49 -3.27 23.52
CA THR A 485 -6.77 -2.00 23.39
C THR A 485 -5.76 -1.81 24.53
N GLY A 486 -6.17 -2.06 25.77
CA GLY A 486 -5.31 -1.98 26.95
C GLY A 486 -4.18 -3.00 26.93
N GLY A 487 -4.43 -4.20 26.37
CA GLY A 487 -3.41 -5.22 26.13
C GLY A 487 -2.23 -4.71 25.29
N LEU A 488 -2.46 -3.76 24.38
CA LEU A 488 -1.39 -3.17 23.56
C LEU A 488 -0.34 -2.42 24.39
N ILE A 489 -0.73 -1.86 25.55
CA ILE A 489 0.20 -1.20 26.46
C ILE A 489 1.26 -2.21 26.91
N PHE A 490 0.84 -3.39 27.36
CA PHE A 490 1.74 -4.47 27.78
C PHE A 490 2.50 -5.09 26.59
N TYR A 491 1.86 -5.23 25.42
CA TYR A 491 2.54 -5.70 24.22
C TYR A 491 3.78 -4.83 23.87
N PHE A 492 3.66 -3.50 23.96
CA PHE A 492 4.76 -2.59 23.66
C PHE A 492 5.74 -2.37 24.82
N TRP A 493 5.38 -2.75 26.05
CA TRP A 493 6.22 -2.58 27.24
C TRP A 493 7.29 -3.67 27.38
N ARG A 494 8.23 -3.71 26.43
CA ARG A 494 9.26 -4.76 26.32
C ARG A 494 10.26 -4.84 27.49
N GLN A 495 10.26 -3.88 28.40
CA GLN A 495 11.10 -3.89 29.61
C GLN A 495 10.44 -4.64 30.78
N LEU A 496 9.12 -4.82 30.74
CA LEU A 496 8.39 -5.55 31.77
C LEU A 496 8.55 -7.06 31.52
N ARG A 497 8.95 -7.81 32.55
CA ARG A 497 9.04 -9.27 32.47
C ARG A 497 7.63 -9.86 32.29
N TYR A 498 7.48 -10.88 31.43
CA TYR A 498 6.18 -11.48 31.08
C TYR A 498 5.17 -10.55 30.38
N HIS A 499 5.62 -9.41 29.85
CA HIS A 499 4.72 -8.45 29.18
C HIS A 499 3.86 -9.07 28.07
N HIS A 500 4.40 -10.06 27.35
CA HIS A 500 3.71 -10.78 26.28
C HIS A 500 2.61 -11.72 26.82
N ALA A 501 2.86 -12.40 27.93
CA ALA A 501 1.88 -13.26 28.58
C ALA A 501 0.73 -12.44 29.20
N VAL A 502 1.03 -11.25 29.74
CA VAL A 502 0.00 -10.30 30.21
C VAL A 502 -0.87 -9.83 29.04
N TRP A 503 -0.25 -9.49 27.89
CA TRP A 503 -0.99 -9.20 26.67
C TRP A 503 -1.89 -10.37 26.24
N HIS A 504 -1.39 -11.60 26.27
CA HIS A 504 -2.20 -12.80 25.99
C HIS A 504 -3.40 -12.94 26.93
N THR A 505 -3.23 -12.62 28.21
CA THR A 505 -4.34 -12.64 29.17
C THR A 505 -5.38 -11.57 28.86
N CYS A 506 -4.97 -10.37 28.42
CA CYS A 506 -5.89 -9.35 27.92
C CYS A 506 -6.63 -9.80 26.65
N VAL A 507 -5.95 -10.48 25.72
CA VAL A 507 -6.57 -11.07 24.51
C VAL A 507 -7.60 -12.13 24.87
N LEU A 508 -7.30 -12.98 25.86
CA LEU A 508 -8.21 -13.98 26.39
C LEU A 508 -9.43 -13.33 27.04
N GLY A 509 -9.23 -12.35 27.92
CA GLY A 509 -10.31 -11.58 28.53
C GLY A 509 -11.20 -10.89 27.50
N GLY A 510 -10.60 -10.27 26.47
CA GLY A 510 -11.33 -9.68 25.35
C GLY A 510 -12.19 -10.70 24.62
N SER A 511 -11.61 -11.86 24.31
CA SER A 511 -12.30 -12.97 23.62
C SER A 511 -13.45 -13.53 24.46
N THR A 512 -13.25 -13.67 25.77
CA THR A 512 -14.29 -14.11 26.71
C THR A 512 -15.45 -13.13 26.77
N CYS A 513 -15.19 -11.82 26.82
CA CYS A 513 -16.23 -10.81 26.78
C CYS A 513 -17.06 -10.90 25.50
N HIS A 514 -16.42 -11.04 24.33
CA HIS A 514 -17.13 -11.19 23.05
C HIS A 514 -17.91 -12.50 23.00
N PHE A 515 -17.33 -13.61 23.46
CA PHE A 515 -18.01 -14.90 23.58
C PHE A 515 -19.28 -14.80 24.44
N LEU A 516 -19.19 -14.20 25.62
CA LEU A 516 -20.34 -14.02 26.50
C LEU A 516 -21.38 -13.07 25.89
N ALA A 517 -20.95 -12.00 25.20
CA ALA A 517 -21.86 -11.11 24.50
C ALA A 517 -22.70 -11.87 23.46
N VAL A 518 -22.04 -12.70 22.65
CA VAL A 518 -22.69 -13.53 21.63
C VAL A 518 -23.59 -14.59 22.26
N LEU A 519 -23.07 -15.38 23.21
CA LEU A 519 -23.81 -16.49 23.80
C LEU A 519 -25.03 -16.04 24.61
N LEU A 520 -24.92 -14.95 25.37
CA LEU A 520 -25.95 -14.52 26.31
C LEU A 520 -26.96 -13.52 25.70
N PHE A 521 -26.55 -12.73 24.70
CA PHE A 521 -27.37 -11.60 24.24
C PHE A 521 -27.76 -11.64 22.76
N LEU A 522 -27.17 -12.53 21.95
CA LEU A 522 -27.49 -12.64 20.52
C LEU A 522 -28.40 -13.81 20.18
N LEU A 523 -28.71 -14.69 21.12
CA LEU A 523 -29.70 -15.73 20.91
C LEU A 523 -31.12 -15.19 21.11
N PRO A 524 -32.13 -15.68 20.36
CA PRO A 524 -33.52 -15.35 20.61
C PRO A 524 -33.90 -15.66 22.06
N LYS A 525 -34.60 -14.73 22.70
CA LYS A 525 -35.22 -15.01 24.00
C LYS A 525 -36.36 -16.00 23.74
N GLY A 526 -36.31 -17.16 24.38
CA GLY A 526 -37.44 -18.11 24.35
C GLY A 526 -38.70 -17.39 24.84
N GLY A 527 -39.78 -17.53 24.10
CA GLY A 527 -41.11 -17.07 24.49
C GLY A 527 -41.65 -17.81 25.70
#